data_AF-A0A2H3TSM7-F1
#
_entry.id   AF-A0A2H3TSM7-F1
#
_cell.length_a   1.000
_cell.length_b   1.000
_cell.length_c   1.000
_cell.angle_alpha   90.00
_cell.angle_beta   90.00
_cell.angle_gamma   90.00
#
_symmetry.space_group_name_H-M   'P 1'
#
loop_
_entity.id
_entity.type
_entity.pdbx_description
1 polymer ?
#
loop_
_entity_poly.entity_id
_entity_poly.type
_entity_poly.pdbx_seq_one_letter_code
_entity_poly.pdbx_strand_id
1 'polypeptide(L)'
;MASGYGNSCFVSPFEGQTVIWALSKAEEMPAQAAGGGGRALLDEVRQHCSEIGELFASLINSTDSSTAFVIPARDKKPFSHENVLPGVVFIGDSNHAVSPFAGNGANTALADGWDLAGFLLASDSIGNTVAAYDKVSVPRAQRTFNSSHWRISIANLEGITFAIFRCIIQVGGLLKWTAGR
;
A
#
# COMPACT_ATOMS: atom_id res chain seq x y z
N MET A 1 4.30 -5.20 -10.34
CA MET A 1 4.53 -6.47 -11.03
C MET A 1 4.85 -7.52 -9.99
N ALA A 2 4.04 -8.57 -9.87
CA ALA A 2 4.37 -9.73 -9.05
C ALA A 2 5.32 -10.65 -9.83
N SER A 3 6.35 -11.18 -9.17
CA SER A 3 7.36 -12.04 -9.80
C SER A 3 6.87 -13.48 -9.99
N GLY A 4 5.93 -13.93 -9.16
CA GLY A 4 5.54 -15.34 -9.06
C GLY A 4 6.40 -16.17 -8.08
N TYR A 5 7.26 -15.49 -7.32
CA TYR A 5 8.19 -16.07 -6.34
C TYR A 5 8.07 -15.37 -4.96
N GLY A 6 6.87 -14.91 -4.62
CA GLY A 6 6.61 -14.27 -3.32
C GLY A 6 7.09 -12.82 -3.22
N ASN A 7 7.57 -12.26 -4.34
CA ASN A 7 8.12 -10.91 -4.43
C ASN A 7 7.31 -10.08 -5.42
N SER A 8 7.25 -8.77 -5.21
CA SER A 8 6.67 -7.85 -6.18
C SER A 8 7.46 -6.55 -6.23
N CYS A 9 7.51 -5.96 -7.42
CA CYS A 9 8.04 -4.61 -7.58
C CYS A 9 6.99 -3.63 -8.07
N PHE A 10 7.06 -2.41 -7.54
CA PHE A 10 6.46 -1.22 -8.09
C PHE A 10 7.52 -0.30 -8.70
N VAL A 11 7.27 0.25 -9.88
CA VAL A 11 8.08 1.30 -10.50
C VAL A 11 7.12 2.37 -11.03
N SER A 12 7.40 3.63 -10.73
CA SER A 12 6.66 4.78 -11.25
C SER A 12 7.61 5.89 -11.67
N PRO A 13 7.37 6.55 -12.81
CA PRO A 13 8.08 7.79 -13.12
C PRO A 13 7.78 8.84 -12.06
N PHE A 14 8.77 9.70 -11.78
CA PHE A 14 8.64 10.83 -10.87
C PHE A 14 8.91 12.15 -11.57
N GLU A 15 10.15 12.39 -12.01
CA GLU A 15 10.53 13.63 -12.70
C GLU A 15 11.71 13.39 -13.65
N GLY A 16 11.59 13.85 -14.91
CA GLY A 16 12.64 13.68 -15.91
C GLY A 16 12.98 12.20 -16.13
N GLN A 17 14.23 11.82 -15.84
CA GLN A 17 14.71 10.43 -15.90
C GLN A 17 14.67 9.72 -14.54
N THR A 18 14.07 10.34 -13.53
CA THR A 18 13.96 9.80 -12.17
C THR A 18 12.73 8.92 -12.06
N VAL A 19 12.91 7.75 -11.46
CA VAL A 19 11.83 6.82 -11.11
C VAL A 19 11.86 6.54 -9.62
N ILE A 20 10.68 6.35 -9.04
CA ILE A 20 10.53 5.76 -7.72
C ILE A 20 10.26 4.28 -7.94
N TRP A 21 10.99 3.45 -7.23
CA TRP A 21 10.77 2.00 -7.24
C TRP A 21 10.76 1.46 -5.82
N ALA A 22 10.03 0.35 -5.65
CA ALA A 22 9.96 -0.37 -4.39
C ALA A 22 9.91 -1.86 -4.68
N LEU A 23 10.66 -2.64 -3.90
CA LEU A 23 10.51 -4.08 -3.83
C LEU A 23 9.78 -4.44 -2.55
N SER A 24 8.81 -5.33 -2.66
CA SER A 24 8.15 -5.96 -1.53
C SER A 24 8.41 -7.46 -1.56
N LYS A 25 8.71 -8.02 -0.40
CA LYS A 25 8.93 -9.44 -0.17
C LYS A 25 8.08 -9.88 1.03
N ALA A 26 7.52 -11.08 0.95
CA ALA A 26 6.87 -11.69 2.10
C ALA A 26 7.93 -12.12 3.14
N GLU A 27 7.70 -11.78 4.40
CA GLU A 27 8.58 -12.13 5.52
C GLU A 27 7.72 -12.56 6.72
N GLU A 28 8.17 -13.59 7.44
CA GLU A 28 7.54 -13.97 8.71
C GLU A 28 7.78 -12.91 9.78
N MET A 29 6.76 -12.63 10.59
CA MET A 29 6.85 -11.62 11.64
C MET A 29 7.36 -12.22 12.96
N PRO A 30 8.19 -11.51 13.73
CA PRO A 30 8.61 -10.12 13.50
C PRO A 30 9.72 -10.01 12.45
N ALA A 31 9.52 -9.13 11.46
CA ALA A 31 10.57 -8.81 10.49
C ALA A 31 11.83 -8.34 11.22
N GLN A 32 12.98 -8.86 10.81
CA GLN A 32 14.24 -8.41 11.37
C GLN A 32 14.50 -6.97 10.92
N ALA A 33 15.03 -6.13 11.81
CA ALA A 33 15.49 -4.82 11.39
C ALA A 33 16.55 -5.03 10.31
N ALA A 34 16.35 -4.39 9.15
CA ALA A 34 17.30 -4.52 8.05
C ALA A 34 18.68 -4.08 8.54
N GLY A 35 19.63 -5.02 8.57
CA GLY A 35 20.98 -4.77 9.02
C GLY A 35 21.80 -4.12 7.92
N GLY A 36 22.48 -3.00 8.22
CA GLY A 36 23.43 -2.36 7.31
C GLY A 36 22.90 -1.10 6.60
N GLY A 37 23.81 -0.37 5.95
CA GLY A 37 23.48 0.82 5.16
C GLY A 37 22.85 0.45 3.81
N GLY A 38 22.36 1.45 3.06
CA GLY A 38 21.57 1.18 1.85
C GLY A 38 22.28 0.41 0.74
N ARG A 39 23.63 0.33 0.74
CA ARG A 39 24.35 -0.58 -0.17
C ARG A 39 24.06 -2.05 0.12
N ALA A 40 24.02 -2.44 1.40
CA ALA A 40 23.69 -3.81 1.80
C ALA A 40 22.25 -4.16 1.39
N LEU A 41 21.32 -3.22 1.54
CA LEU A 41 19.92 -3.38 1.08
C LEU A 41 19.85 -3.63 -0.43
N LEU A 42 20.57 -2.84 -1.23
CA LEU A 42 20.60 -3.00 -2.68
C LEU A 42 21.23 -4.33 -3.12
N ASP A 43 22.26 -4.79 -2.40
CA ASP A 43 22.90 -6.08 -2.68
C ASP A 43 21.99 -7.26 -2.31
N GLU A 44 21.23 -7.17 -1.21
CA GLU A 44 20.17 -8.13 -0.85
C GLU A 44 19.07 -8.16 -1.92
N VAL A 45 18.59 -7.00 -2.36
CA VAL A 45 17.57 -6.88 -3.42
C VAL A 45 18.07 -7.52 -4.72
N ARG A 46 19.35 -7.34 -5.09
CA ARG A 46 19.94 -7.95 -6.28
C ARG A 46 19.88 -9.48 -6.23
N GLN A 47 20.11 -10.09 -5.07
CA GLN A 47 20.04 -11.55 -4.90
C GLN A 47 18.59 -12.06 -5.08
N HIS A 48 17.62 -11.33 -4.53
CA HIS A 48 16.21 -11.74 -4.55
C HIS A 48 15.46 -11.38 -5.85
N CYS A 49 16.02 -10.51 -6.70
CA CYS A 49 15.37 -10.02 -7.92
C CYS A 49 16.05 -10.47 -9.22
N SER A 50 16.95 -11.45 -9.16
CA SER A 50 17.59 -12.00 -10.37
C SER A 50 16.57 -12.48 -11.42
N GLU A 51 15.36 -12.83 -10.99
CA GLU A 51 14.26 -13.32 -11.82
C GLU A 51 13.38 -12.20 -12.43
N ILE A 52 13.49 -10.95 -11.97
CA ILE A 52 12.61 -9.82 -12.39
C ILE A 52 13.13 -9.12 -13.68
N GLY A 53 14.20 -9.66 -14.29
CA GLY A 53 14.71 -9.22 -15.59
C GLY A 53 15.63 -7.99 -15.54
N GLU A 54 16.20 -7.64 -16.70
CA GLU A 54 17.30 -6.67 -16.86
C GLU A 54 16.99 -5.25 -16.35
N LEU A 55 15.73 -4.81 -16.50
CA LEU A 55 15.30 -3.48 -16.04
C LEU A 55 15.57 -3.28 -14.54
N PHE A 56 15.46 -4.34 -13.74
CA PHE A 56 15.71 -4.27 -12.30
C PHE A 56 17.18 -4.05 -11.95
N ALA A 57 18.07 -4.76 -12.66
CA ALA A 57 19.50 -4.63 -12.43
C ALA A 57 19.97 -3.19 -12.72
N SER A 58 19.42 -2.57 -13.77
CA SER A 58 19.70 -1.17 -14.12
C SER A 58 19.22 -0.19 -13.05
N LEU A 59 18.02 -0.42 -12.49
CA LEU A 59 17.49 0.40 -11.39
C LEU A 59 18.36 0.30 -10.14
N ILE A 60 18.72 -0.91 -9.72
CA ILE A 60 19.59 -1.12 -8.55
C ILE A 60 20.93 -0.41 -8.75
N ASN A 61 21.55 -0.56 -9.93
CA ASN A 61 22.86 0.02 -10.23
C ASN A 61 22.84 1.56 -10.26
N SER A 62 21.69 2.15 -10.62
CA SER A 62 21.52 3.61 -10.74
C SER A 62 20.97 4.24 -9.46
N THR A 63 20.60 3.45 -8.45
CA THR A 63 20.03 3.96 -7.20
C THR A 63 21.13 4.52 -6.30
N ASP A 64 20.95 5.74 -5.80
CA ASP A 64 21.77 6.26 -4.71
C ASP A 64 21.53 5.43 -3.45
N SER A 65 22.55 4.72 -3.00
CA SER A 65 22.49 3.90 -1.79
C SER A 65 22.14 4.70 -0.53
N SER A 66 22.37 6.01 -0.50
CA SER A 66 22.01 6.86 0.64
C SER A 66 20.50 7.02 0.81
N THR A 67 19.72 6.83 -0.26
CA THR A 67 18.27 6.97 -0.26
C THR A 67 17.53 5.65 -0.08
N ALA A 68 18.25 4.52 -0.07
CA ALA A 68 17.64 3.20 0.07
C ALA A 68 17.27 2.92 1.54
N PHE A 69 16.04 2.47 1.75
CA PHE A 69 15.52 2.12 3.07
C PHE A 69 14.56 0.93 2.95
N VAL A 70 14.33 0.27 4.08
CA VAL A 70 13.32 -0.78 4.23
C VAL A 70 12.34 -0.36 5.31
N ILE A 71 11.06 -0.55 5.03
CA ILE A 71 9.98 -0.36 6.01
C ILE A 71 9.23 -1.67 6.18
N PRO A 72 9.04 -2.17 7.43
CA PRO A 72 8.12 -3.27 7.66
C PRO A 72 6.71 -2.76 7.39
N ALA A 73 6.03 -3.34 6.40
CA ALA A 73 4.65 -2.98 6.09
C ALA A 73 3.73 -3.40 7.24
N ARG A 74 3.24 -2.42 7.99
CA ARG A 74 2.27 -2.60 9.07
C ARG A 74 1.01 -1.81 8.75
N ASP A 75 -0.11 -2.32 9.21
CA ASP A 75 -1.40 -1.64 9.11
C ASP A 75 -2.19 -1.77 10.41
N LYS A 76 -3.24 -0.96 10.49
CA LYS A 76 -4.13 -0.84 11.64
C LYS A 76 -5.56 -0.78 11.14
N LYS A 77 -6.42 -1.63 11.69
CA LYS A 77 -7.85 -1.58 11.38
C LYS A 77 -8.45 -0.25 11.86
N PRO A 78 -9.33 0.37 11.05
CA PRO A 78 -10.06 1.56 11.49
C PRO A 78 -10.96 1.22 12.68
N PHE A 79 -11.26 2.22 13.50
CA PHE A 79 -12.14 2.10 14.65
C PHE A 79 -12.98 3.36 14.83
N SER A 80 -14.18 3.20 15.41
CA SER A 80 -15.04 4.31 15.80
C SER A 80 -14.56 4.95 17.11
N HIS A 81 -14.93 6.20 17.32
CA HIS A 81 -14.57 7.00 18.48
C HIS A 81 -15.48 6.77 19.69
N GLU A 82 -16.32 5.73 19.69
CA GLU A 82 -17.25 5.43 20.80
C GLU A 82 -16.55 5.27 22.16
N ASN A 83 -15.34 4.70 22.16
CA ASN A 83 -14.53 4.48 23.37
C ASN A 83 -13.32 5.41 23.47
N VAL A 84 -13.29 6.48 22.67
CA VAL A 84 -12.21 7.47 22.70
C VAL A 84 -12.56 8.58 23.69
N LEU A 85 -11.54 9.21 24.28
CA LEU A 85 -11.72 10.35 25.18
C LEU A 85 -12.55 11.46 24.49
N PRO A 86 -13.57 12.02 25.17
CA PRO A 86 -14.38 13.09 24.61
C PRO A 86 -13.54 14.26 24.09
N GLY A 87 -13.85 14.73 22.88
CA GLY A 87 -13.12 15.83 22.23
C GLY A 87 -11.85 15.41 21.49
N VAL A 88 -11.46 14.13 21.54
CA VAL A 88 -10.33 13.60 20.75
C VAL A 88 -10.86 12.89 19.51
N VAL A 89 -10.36 13.27 18.34
CA VAL A 89 -10.70 12.65 17.05
C VAL A 89 -9.42 12.27 16.32
N PHE A 90 -9.31 10.99 15.95
CA PHE A 90 -8.22 10.44 15.15
C PHE A 90 -8.60 10.48 13.66
N ILE A 91 -7.66 10.96 12.84
CA ILE A 91 -7.77 11.01 11.38
C ILE A 91 -6.52 10.43 10.73
N GLY A 92 -6.62 9.99 9.47
CA GLY A 92 -5.50 9.41 8.73
C GLY A 92 -4.86 8.22 9.44
N ASP A 93 -3.53 8.10 9.34
CA ASP A 93 -2.78 6.95 9.86
C ASP A 93 -2.93 6.76 11.39
N SER A 94 -3.27 7.81 12.13
CA SER A 94 -3.55 7.68 13.57
C SER A 94 -4.79 6.83 13.86
N ASN A 95 -5.79 6.84 12.97
CA ASN A 95 -6.97 5.99 13.03
C ASN A 95 -6.81 4.71 12.21
N HIS A 96 -6.34 4.83 10.96
CA HIS A 96 -6.39 3.77 9.96
C HIS A 96 -5.12 3.67 9.11
N ALA A 97 -3.97 3.50 9.74
CA ALA A 97 -2.72 3.23 9.03
C ALA A 97 -2.89 2.03 8.06
N VAL A 98 -2.53 2.23 6.79
CA VAL A 98 -2.62 1.20 5.75
C VAL A 98 -1.25 0.94 5.14
N SER A 99 -1.05 -0.29 4.66
CA SER A 99 0.18 -0.62 3.96
C SER A 99 0.32 0.21 2.66
N PRO A 100 1.55 0.43 2.16
CA PRO A 100 1.78 1.15 0.89
C PRO A 100 1.02 0.58 -0.31
N PHE A 101 0.64 -0.70 -0.26
CA PHE A 101 -0.19 -1.37 -1.26
C PHE A 101 -1.61 -0.79 -1.39
N ALA A 102 -2.10 -0.03 -0.41
CA ALA A 102 -3.35 0.69 -0.49
C ALA A 102 -3.34 1.76 -1.59
N GLY A 103 -2.21 2.46 -1.76
CA GLY A 103 -2.05 3.55 -2.72
C GLY A 103 -2.95 4.77 -2.49
N ASN A 104 -3.69 4.82 -1.38
CA ASN A 104 -4.72 5.84 -1.11
C ASN A 104 -4.75 6.31 0.36
N GLY A 105 -3.75 5.97 1.18
CA GLY A 105 -3.71 6.37 2.60
C GLY A 105 -3.81 7.88 2.79
N ALA A 106 -2.92 8.64 2.12
CA ALA A 106 -2.91 10.10 2.15
C ALA A 106 -4.24 10.71 1.67
N ASN A 107 -4.80 10.21 0.56
CA ASN A 107 -6.10 10.69 0.05
C ASN A 107 -7.23 10.45 1.05
N THR A 108 -7.20 9.31 1.75
CA THR A 108 -8.19 8.98 2.79
C THR A 108 -8.05 9.94 3.98
N ALA A 109 -6.81 10.24 4.41
CA ALA A 109 -6.55 11.20 5.48
C ALA A 109 -6.98 12.63 5.13
N LEU A 110 -6.76 13.07 3.88
CA LEU A 110 -7.24 14.37 3.40
C LEU A 110 -8.77 14.44 3.41
N ALA A 111 -9.42 13.37 2.97
CA ALA A 111 -10.87 13.29 2.97
C ALA A 111 -11.45 13.24 4.40
N ASP A 112 -10.73 12.66 5.38
CA ASP A 112 -11.12 12.74 6.79
C ASP A 112 -11.13 14.19 7.27
N GLY A 113 -10.08 14.95 6.96
CA GLY A 113 -9.98 16.36 7.33
C GLY A 113 -11.12 17.19 6.73
N TRP A 114 -11.46 16.94 5.46
CA TRP A 114 -12.58 17.58 4.78
C TRP A 114 -13.93 17.26 5.45
N ASP A 115 -14.23 15.97 5.63
CA ASP A 115 -15.51 15.53 6.20
C ASP A 115 -15.66 16.01 7.65
N LEU A 116 -14.61 15.88 8.46
CA LEU A 116 -14.61 16.33 9.86
C LEU A 116 -14.84 17.84 9.97
N ALA A 117 -14.15 18.65 9.15
CA ALA A 117 -14.37 20.09 9.11
C ALA A 117 -15.83 20.43 8.72
N GLY A 118 -16.38 19.72 7.73
CA GLY A 118 -17.77 19.88 7.32
C GLY A 118 -18.76 19.59 8.44
N PHE A 119 -18.58 18.48 9.17
CA PHE A 119 -19.46 18.13 10.29
C PHE A 119 -19.33 19.09 11.47
N LEU A 120 -18.12 19.59 11.75
CA LEU A 120 -17.87 20.57 12.81
C LEU A 120 -18.60 21.89 12.54
N LEU A 121 -18.71 22.30 11.26
CA LEU A 121 -19.44 23.52 10.88
C LEU A 121 -20.97 23.32 10.88
N ALA A 122 -21.45 22.08 10.75
CA ALA A 122 -22.87 21.78 10.61
C ALA A 122 -23.56 21.36 11.91
N SER A 123 -22.83 21.18 13.01
CA SER A 123 -23.36 20.66 14.26
C SER A 123 -22.92 21.45 15.48
N ASP A 124 -23.86 21.76 16.37
CA ASP A 124 -23.58 22.42 17.65
C ASP A 124 -23.10 21.45 18.75
N SER A 125 -22.95 20.16 18.42
CA SER A 125 -22.55 19.11 19.37
C SER A 125 -21.34 18.34 18.84
N ILE A 126 -20.26 18.35 19.63
CA ILE A 126 -19.05 17.56 19.34
C ILE A 126 -19.38 16.07 19.25
N GLY A 127 -20.24 15.54 20.13
CA GLY A 127 -20.65 14.14 20.08
C GLY A 127 -21.35 13.78 18.78
N ASN A 128 -22.28 14.63 18.32
CA ASN A 128 -23.00 14.41 17.06
C ASN A 128 -22.07 14.54 15.85
N THR A 129 -21.13 15.49 15.90
CA THR A 129 -20.08 15.65 14.88
C THR A 129 -19.26 14.38 14.72
N VAL A 130 -18.74 13.85 15.83
CA VAL A 130 -17.89 12.65 15.83
C VAL A 130 -18.67 11.43 15.33
N ALA A 131 -19.91 11.25 15.78
CA ALA A 131 -20.76 10.16 15.31
C ALA A 131 -21.05 10.25 13.79
N ALA A 132 -21.29 11.47 13.28
CA ALA A 132 -21.50 11.69 11.85
C ALA A 132 -20.23 11.43 11.03
N TYR A 133 -19.07 11.87 11.53
CA TYR A 133 -17.77 11.60 10.95
C TYR A 133 -17.48 10.09 10.90
N ASP A 134 -17.65 9.36 11.99
CA ASP A 134 -17.41 7.91 12.06
C ASP A 134 -18.25 7.12 11.07
N LYS A 135 -19.50 7.55 10.87
CA LYS A 135 -20.42 6.92 9.92
C LYS A 135 -19.91 6.94 8.48
N VAL A 136 -19.06 7.91 8.12
CA VAL A 136 -18.49 8.03 6.77
C VAL A 136 -17.03 7.57 6.69
N SER A 137 -16.21 7.90 7.70
CA SER A 137 -14.76 7.66 7.67
C SER A 137 -14.43 6.19 7.88
N VAL A 138 -15.06 5.51 8.84
CA VAL A 138 -14.75 4.10 9.19
C VAL A 138 -15.03 3.15 8.02
N PRO A 139 -16.20 3.19 7.33
CA PRO A 139 -16.43 2.32 6.18
C PRO A 139 -15.54 2.64 4.98
N ARG A 140 -15.14 3.91 4.79
CA ARG A 140 -14.18 4.31 3.76
C ARG A 140 -12.81 3.68 4.04
N ALA A 141 -12.28 3.88 5.25
CA ALA A 141 -11.00 3.33 5.65
C ALA A 141 -10.98 1.80 5.60
N GLN A 142 -12.07 1.13 6.02
CA GLN A 142 -12.18 -0.33 5.98
C GLN A 142 -12.11 -0.89 4.55
N ARG A 143 -12.69 -0.18 3.56
CA ARG A 143 -12.58 -0.57 2.15
C ARG A 143 -11.13 -0.48 1.65
N THR A 144 -10.42 0.58 2.01
CA THR A 144 -9.00 0.75 1.68
C THR A 144 -8.15 -0.36 2.31
N PHE A 145 -8.37 -0.65 3.60
CA PHE A 145 -7.70 -1.74 4.32
C PHE A 145 -7.95 -3.11 3.66
N ASN A 146 -9.19 -3.44 3.34
CA ASN A 146 -9.52 -4.72 2.71
C ASN A 146 -8.90 -4.82 1.30
N SER A 147 -8.93 -3.73 0.54
CA SER A 147 -8.33 -3.69 -0.79
C SER A 147 -6.81 -3.85 -0.76
N SER A 148 -6.12 -3.25 0.22
CA SER A 148 -4.67 -3.42 0.35
C SER A 148 -4.29 -4.85 0.71
N HIS A 149 -5.04 -5.49 1.61
CA HIS A 149 -4.85 -6.91 1.97
C HIS A 149 -5.03 -7.84 0.77
N TRP A 150 -6.05 -7.59 -0.06
CA TRP A 150 -6.24 -8.34 -1.30
C TRP A 150 -5.11 -8.12 -2.32
N ARG A 151 -4.56 -6.91 -2.41
CA ARG A 151 -3.40 -6.64 -3.28
C ARG A 151 -2.13 -7.33 -2.76
N ILE A 152 -1.92 -7.34 -1.45
CA ILE A 152 -0.80 -8.06 -0.83
C ILE A 152 -0.90 -9.55 -1.12
N SER A 153 -2.09 -10.16 -0.98
CA SER A 153 -2.26 -11.58 -1.27
C SER A 153 -1.94 -11.92 -2.73
N ILE A 154 -2.29 -11.04 -3.67
CA ILE A 154 -1.90 -11.18 -5.08
C ILE A 154 -0.40 -10.98 -5.29
N ALA A 155 0.18 -9.97 -4.65
CA ALA A 155 1.60 -9.65 -4.77
C ALA A 155 2.51 -10.80 -4.31
N ASN A 156 2.03 -11.60 -3.35
CA ASN A 156 2.74 -12.73 -2.78
C ASN A 156 2.35 -14.09 -3.42
N LEU A 157 1.63 -14.09 -4.55
CA LEU A 157 1.31 -15.35 -5.24
C LEU A 157 2.57 -16.03 -5.78
N GLU A 158 2.61 -17.34 -5.64
CA GLU A 158 3.74 -18.19 -6.07
C GLU A 158 3.30 -19.30 -7.03
N GLY A 159 4.23 -19.72 -7.89
CA GLY A 159 4.14 -20.96 -8.67
C GLY A 159 2.86 -21.10 -9.51
N ILE A 160 2.17 -22.23 -9.35
CA ILE A 160 0.97 -22.57 -10.14
C ILE A 160 -0.17 -21.57 -9.89
N THR A 161 -0.32 -21.09 -8.65
CA THR A 161 -1.38 -20.12 -8.31
C THR A 161 -1.16 -18.80 -9.05
N PHE A 162 0.09 -18.33 -9.14
CA PHE A 162 0.44 -17.17 -9.94
C PHE A 162 0.20 -17.42 -11.44
N ALA A 163 0.54 -18.60 -11.95
CA ALA A 163 0.31 -18.95 -13.36
C ALA A 163 -1.18 -18.95 -13.73
N ILE A 164 -2.03 -19.51 -12.87
CA ILE A 164 -3.50 -19.48 -13.03
C ILE A 164 -4.01 -18.04 -13.03
N PHE A 165 -3.60 -17.24 -12.04
CA PHE A 165 -4.01 -15.84 -11.93
C PHE A 165 -3.62 -15.03 -13.18
N ARG A 166 -2.40 -15.24 -13.67
CA ARG A 166 -1.93 -14.62 -14.92
C ARG A 166 -2.76 -15.03 -16.13
N CYS A 167 -3.09 -16.31 -16.26
CA CYS A 167 -3.93 -16.81 -17.35
C CYS A 167 -5.31 -16.15 -17.32
N ILE A 168 -5.92 -16.04 -16.13
CA ILE A 168 -7.22 -15.36 -15.95
C ILE A 168 -7.15 -13.90 -16.42
N ILE A 169 -6.11 -13.15 -16.04
CA ILE A 169 -5.93 -11.76 -16.50
C ILE A 169 -5.78 -11.70 -18.02
N GLN A 170 -4.97 -12.58 -18.62
CA GLN A 170 -4.74 -12.59 -20.06
C GLN A 170 -6.00 -12.92 -20.86
N VAL A 171 -6.74 -13.96 -20.44
CA VAL A 171 -8.02 -14.33 -21.06
C VAL A 171 -9.04 -13.22 -20.89
N GLY A 172 -9.15 -12.63 -19.69
CA GLY A 172 -10.06 -11.52 -19.44
C GLY A 172 -9.72 -10.26 -20.25
N GLY A 173 -8.44 -9.95 -20.40
CA GLY A 173 -7.96 -8.86 -21.25
C GLY A 173 -8.26 -9.09 -22.73
N LEU A 174 -8.04 -10.31 -23.22
CA LEU A 174 -8.39 -10.72 -24.58
C LEU A 174 -9.90 -10.59 -24.83
N LEU A 175 -10.73 -11.09 -23.90
CA LEU A 175 -12.19 -11.01 -24.01
C LEU A 175 -12.70 -9.56 -24.06
N LYS A 176 -12.13 -8.67 -23.22
CA LYS A 176 -12.44 -7.24 -23.26
C LYS A 176 -12.07 -6.61 -24.60
N TRP A 177 -10.85 -6.88 -25.08
CA TRP A 177 -10.38 -6.40 -26.38
C TRP A 177 -11.28 -6.88 -27.53
N THR A 178 -11.66 -8.17 -27.54
CA THR A 178 -12.59 -8.71 -28.56
C THR A 178 -14.00 -8.16 -28.44
N ALA A 179 -14.43 -7.75 -27.25
CA ALA A 179 -15.73 -7.13 -27.01
C ALA A 179 -15.74 -5.62 -27.28
N GLY A 180 -14.62 -5.05 -27.75
CA GLY A 180 -14.49 -3.62 -28.06
C GLY A 180 -14.58 -2.71 -26.83
N ARG A 181 -14.20 -3.22 -25.65
CA ARG A 181 -14.21 -2.48 -24.37
C ARG A 181 -12.84 -2.42 -23.73
#